data_AF-A0A3Q3VSI4-F1
#
_entry.id   AF-A0A3Q3VSI4-F1
#
_cell.length_a   1.000
_cell.length_b   1.000
_cell.length_c   1.000
_cell.angle_alpha   90.00
_cell.angle_beta   90.00
_cell.angle_gamma   90.00
#
_symmetry.space_group_name_H-M   'P 1'
#
loop_
_entity.id
_entity.type
_entity.pdbx_description
1 polymer ?
#
loop_
_entity_poly.entity_id
_entity_poly.type
_entity_poly.pdbx_seq_one_letter_code
_entity_poly.pdbx_strand_id
1 'polypeptide(L)'
;KKNPVSLLFIKIVNLNVKIYFSLQVIYARRKYGVSPPATAGPPEFERVFRAQANCSEYFPIFLAALWTSGVFFSPGVSAVCGLLYLHARLRYFQGYSQSPRQR
;
A
#
# COMPACT_ATOMS: atom_id res chain seq x y z
N LYS A 1 17.66 -24.98 2.89
CA LYS A 1 17.86 -23.99 1.79
C LYS A 1 16.95 -22.79 2.04
N LYS A 2 17.48 -21.57 2.15
CA LYS A 2 16.65 -20.34 2.18
C LYS A 2 15.93 -20.26 0.82
N ASN A 3 14.63 -20.50 0.78
CA ASN A 3 13.83 -20.47 -0.45
C ASN A 3 13.37 -19.02 -0.70
N PRO A 4 13.94 -18.29 -1.68
CA PRO A 4 13.60 -16.89 -1.92
C PRO A 4 12.20 -16.69 -2.53
N VAL A 5 11.52 -17.78 -2.92
CA VAL A 5 10.18 -17.73 -3.54
C VAL A 5 9.17 -17.02 -2.65
N SER A 6 9.25 -17.20 -1.32
CA SER A 6 8.33 -16.54 -0.40
C SER A 6 8.46 -15.00 -0.45
N LEU A 7 9.69 -14.48 -0.48
CA LEU A 7 9.94 -13.03 -0.55
C LEU A 7 9.50 -12.45 -1.91
N LEU A 8 9.71 -13.21 -3.00
CA LEU A 8 9.24 -12.80 -4.32
C LEU A 8 7.72 -12.75 -4.38
N PHE A 9 7.04 -13.75 -3.80
CA PHE A 9 5.59 -13.76 -3.68
C PHE A 9 5.08 -12.51 -2.94
N ILE A 10 5.67 -12.14 -1.80
CA ILE A 10 5.29 -10.92 -1.06
C ILE A 10 5.49 -9.66 -1.91
N LYS A 11 6.58 -9.57 -2.69
CA LYS A 11 6.79 -8.43 -3.61
C LYS A 11 5.69 -8.33 -4.67
N ILE A 12 5.28 -9.45 -5.26
CA ILE A 12 4.21 -9.49 -6.25
C ILE A 12 2.88 -9.07 -5.61
N VAL A 13 2.54 -9.60 -4.43
CA VAL A 13 1.31 -9.21 -3.71
C VAL A 13 1.33 -7.72 -3.40
N ASN A 14 2.46 -7.19 -2.92
CA ASN A 14 2.62 -5.75 -2.65
C ASN A 14 2.40 -4.89 -3.91
N LEU A 15 2.94 -5.31 -5.07
CA LEU A 15 2.71 -4.62 -6.34
C LEU A 15 1.23 -4.60 -6.73
N ASN A 16 0.52 -5.70 -6.55
CA ASN A 16 -0.92 -5.76 -6.82
C ASN A 16 -1.73 -4.83 -5.89
N VAL A 17 -1.38 -4.77 -4.60
CA VAL A 17 -1.99 -3.82 -3.65
C VAL A 17 -1.76 -2.37 -4.08
N LYS A 18 -0.57 -2.06 -4.63
CA LYS A 18 -0.24 -0.72 -5.16
C LYS A 18 -1.08 -0.36 -6.37
N ILE A 19 -1.20 -1.29 -7.31
CA ILE A 19 -2.04 -1.12 -8.50
C ILE A 19 -3.49 -0.87 -8.05
N TYR A 20 -4.00 -1.65 -7.10
CA TYR A 20 -5.33 -1.45 -6.54
C TYR A 20 -5.53 -0.04 -5.97
N PHE A 21 -4.62 0.45 -5.11
CA PHE A 21 -4.74 1.82 -4.55
C PHE A 21 -4.70 2.90 -5.64
N SER A 22 -3.85 2.75 -6.65
CA SER A 22 -3.79 3.67 -7.79
C SER A 22 -5.10 3.67 -8.58
N LEU A 23 -5.69 2.50 -8.83
CA LEU A 23 -6.99 2.38 -9.49
C LEU A 23 -8.12 3.05 -8.67
N GLN A 24 -8.08 2.94 -7.34
CA GLN A 24 -9.04 3.64 -6.46
C GLN A 24 -8.92 5.16 -6.57
N VAL A 25 -7.71 5.71 -6.68
CA VAL A 25 -7.52 7.15 -6.95
C VAL A 25 -8.08 7.53 -8.32
N ILE A 26 -7.83 6.73 -9.37
CA ILE A 26 -8.37 6.98 -10.71
C ILE A 26 -9.90 6.97 -10.70
N TYR A 27 -10.50 6.01 -10.00
CA TYR A 27 -11.95 5.95 -9.82
C TYR A 27 -12.47 7.18 -9.07
N ALA A 28 -11.81 7.59 -7.97
CA ALA A 28 -12.19 8.76 -7.20
C ALA A 28 -12.10 10.05 -8.02
N ARG A 29 -11.07 10.20 -8.87
CA ARG A 29 -10.96 11.33 -9.82
C ARG A 29 -12.18 11.44 -10.72
N ARG A 30 -12.61 10.31 -11.30
CA ARG A 30 -13.80 10.27 -12.16
C ARG A 30 -15.07 10.58 -11.37
N LYS A 31 -15.22 9.97 -10.18
CA LYS A 31 -16.40 10.14 -9.33
C LYS A 31 -16.59 11.59 -8.86
N TYR A 32 -15.52 12.27 -8.50
CA TYR A 32 -15.54 13.62 -7.92
C TYR A 32 -15.16 14.73 -8.91
N GLY A 33 -14.97 14.41 -10.19
CA GLY A 33 -14.64 15.40 -11.24
C GLY A 33 -13.27 16.08 -11.08
N VAL A 34 -12.29 15.42 -10.45
CA VAL A 34 -10.96 16.00 -10.18
C VAL A 34 -9.96 15.62 -11.28
N SER A 35 -9.89 16.45 -12.30
CA SER A 35 -8.94 16.28 -13.42
C SER A 35 -7.48 16.51 -13.00
N PRO A 36 -6.52 15.72 -13.50
CA PRO A 36 -5.11 16.06 -13.39
C PRO A 36 -4.81 17.46 -13.98
N PRO A 37 -3.83 18.22 -13.45
CA PRO A 37 -2.88 17.84 -12.39
C PRO A 37 -3.41 18.06 -10.97
N ALA A 38 -4.69 18.45 -10.79
CA ALA A 38 -5.22 18.79 -9.48
C ALA A 38 -5.14 17.61 -8.50
N THR A 39 -4.74 17.91 -7.26
CA THR A 39 -4.65 16.98 -6.15
C THR A 39 -5.51 17.40 -4.95
N ALA A 40 -6.16 18.56 -5.04
CA ALA A 40 -7.16 19.06 -4.11
C ALA A 40 -8.57 18.91 -4.71
N GLY A 41 -9.59 18.75 -3.87
CA GLY A 41 -10.96 18.52 -4.28
C GLY A 41 -11.89 18.30 -3.09
N PRO A 42 -13.04 17.62 -3.27
CA PRO A 42 -13.89 17.26 -2.14
C PRO A 42 -13.12 16.43 -1.08
N PRO A 43 -13.43 16.58 0.22
CA PRO A 43 -12.73 15.86 1.28
C PRO A 43 -12.65 14.34 1.08
N GLU A 44 -13.66 13.73 0.44
CA GLU A 44 -13.70 12.31 0.09
C GLU A 44 -12.60 11.93 -0.90
N PHE A 45 -12.38 12.75 -1.92
CA PHE A 45 -11.31 12.55 -2.89
C PHE A 45 -9.95 12.69 -2.21
N GLU A 46 -9.77 13.75 -1.43
CA GLU A 46 -8.49 14.02 -0.77
C GLU A 46 -8.09 12.90 0.19
N ARG A 47 -9.05 12.30 0.91
CA ARG A 47 -8.80 11.12 1.76
C ARG A 47 -8.25 9.94 0.97
N VAL A 48 -8.87 9.57 -0.15
CA VAL A 48 -8.42 8.47 -1.01
C VAL A 48 -7.03 8.78 -1.59
N PHE A 49 -6.83 10.01 -2.07
CA PHE A 49 -5.56 10.46 -2.64
C PHE A 49 -4.43 10.43 -1.60
N ARG A 50 -4.67 10.96 -0.39
CA ARG A 50 -3.70 10.97 0.71
C ARG A 50 -3.42 9.59 1.26
N ALA A 51 -4.42 8.71 1.34
CA ALA A 51 -4.23 7.32 1.74
C ALA A 51 -3.29 6.59 0.76
N GLN A 52 -3.47 6.79 -0.55
CA GLN A 52 -2.60 6.21 -1.59
C GLN A 52 -1.18 6.79 -1.50
N ALA A 53 -1.05 8.10 -1.35
CA ALA A 53 0.24 8.79 -1.24
C ALA A 53 1.04 8.29 -0.02
N ASN A 54 0.40 8.24 1.16
CA ASN A 54 1.03 7.72 2.37
C ASN A 54 1.49 6.27 2.19
N CYS A 55 0.64 5.39 1.66
CA CYS A 55 1.04 4.03 1.37
C CYS A 55 2.29 4.00 0.47
N SER A 56 2.38 4.88 -0.53
CA SER A 56 3.49 4.98 -1.48
C SER A 56 4.79 5.48 -0.84
N GLU A 57 4.74 6.46 0.05
CA GLU A 57 5.90 6.94 0.80
C GLU A 57 6.56 5.83 1.64
N TYR A 58 5.76 4.97 2.26
CA TYR A 58 6.28 3.87 3.09
C TYR A 58 6.72 2.63 2.30
N PHE A 59 6.43 2.56 1.00
CA PHE A 59 6.72 1.37 0.20
C PHE A 59 8.22 1.08 0.05
N PRO A 60 9.09 2.05 -0.26
CA PRO A 60 10.53 1.81 -0.32
C PRO A 60 11.09 1.32 1.03
N ILE A 61 10.62 1.92 2.13
CA ILE A 61 11.01 1.54 3.50
C ILE A 61 10.62 0.08 3.78
N PHE A 62 9.38 -0.29 3.45
CA PHE A 62 8.90 -1.66 3.60
C PHE A 62 9.72 -2.65 2.78
N LEU A 63 10.00 -2.35 1.50
CA LEU A 63 10.79 -3.24 0.64
C LEU A 63 12.22 -3.43 1.15
N ALA A 64 12.86 -2.34 1.61
CA ALA A 64 14.19 -2.41 2.20
C ALA A 64 14.19 -3.31 3.44
N ALA A 65 13.26 -3.08 4.37
CA ALA A 65 13.14 -3.85 5.60
C ALA A 65 12.80 -5.34 5.34
N LEU A 66 11.88 -5.62 4.42
CA LEU A 66 11.52 -6.99 4.03
C LEU A 66 12.71 -7.74 3.42
N TRP A 67 13.49 -7.06 2.58
CA TRP A 67 14.65 -7.66 1.94
C TRP A 67 15.79 -7.91 2.91
N THR A 68 16.14 -6.93 3.75
CA THR A 68 17.20 -7.07 4.74
C THR A 68 16.86 -8.15 5.77
N SER A 69 15.65 -8.14 6.33
CA SER A 69 15.19 -9.20 7.25
C SER A 69 15.13 -10.58 6.57
N GLY A 70 14.68 -10.65 5.32
CA GLY A 70 14.62 -11.91 4.57
C GLY A 70 15.99 -12.53 4.31
N VAL A 71 16.99 -11.70 3.97
CA VAL A 71 18.37 -12.15 3.67
C VAL A 71 19.12 -12.49 4.96
N PHE A 72 19.13 -11.57 5.92
CA PHE A 72 20.02 -11.63 7.08
C PHE A 72 19.40 -12.30 8.31
N PHE A 73 18.08 -12.38 8.42
CA PHE A 73 17.40 -13.01 9.56
C PHE A 73 16.70 -14.32 9.16
N SER A 74 15.46 -14.24 8.68
CA SER A 74 14.67 -15.44 8.32
C SER A 74 13.69 -15.12 7.19
N PRO A 75 13.80 -15.77 6.02
CA PRO A 75 12.86 -15.58 4.92
C PRO A 75 11.40 -15.89 5.29
N GLY A 76 11.17 -16.90 6.13
CA GLY A 76 9.83 -17.32 6.53
C GLY A 76 9.15 -16.31 7.43
N VAL A 77 9.85 -15.88 8.50
CA VAL A 77 9.33 -14.86 9.43
C VAL A 77 9.10 -13.54 8.70
N SER A 78 10.06 -13.13 7.87
CA SER A 78 9.96 -11.90 7.08
C SER A 78 8.76 -11.91 6.13
N ALA A 79 8.48 -13.06 5.50
CA ALA A 79 7.31 -13.20 4.64
C ALA A 79 5.98 -13.07 5.41
N VAL A 80 5.87 -13.69 6.59
CA VAL A 80 4.68 -13.57 7.46
C VAL A 80 4.47 -12.13 7.92
N CYS A 81 5.52 -11.47 8.42
CA CYS A 81 5.47 -10.06 8.78
C CYS A 81 5.10 -9.18 7.56
N GLY A 82 5.61 -9.52 6.38
CA GLY A 82 5.25 -8.88 5.13
C GLY A 82 3.75 -8.97 4.81
N LEU A 83 3.14 -10.14 4.97
CA LEU A 83 1.70 -10.31 4.79
C LEU A 83 0.90 -9.49 5.81
N LEU A 84 1.28 -9.51 7.08
CA LEU A 84 0.62 -8.74 8.13
C LEU A 84 0.68 -7.23 7.84
N TYR A 85 1.84 -6.74 7.39
CA TYR A 85 2.00 -5.35 6.98
C TYR A 85 1.08 -4.99 5.80
N LEU A 86 1.03 -5.84 4.76
CA LEU A 86 0.17 -5.59 3.60
C LEU A 86 -1.31 -5.61 3.96
N HIS A 87 -1.72 -6.52 4.84
CA HIS A 87 -3.08 -6.55 5.37
C HIS A 87 -3.41 -5.26 6.15
N ALA A 88 -2.53 -4.84 7.05
CA ALA A 88 -2.69 -3.59 7.79
C ALA A 88 -2.78 -2.38 6.85
N ARG A 89 -1.98 -2.34 5.77
CA ARG A 89 -2.04 -1.26 4.77
C ARG A 89 -3.33 -1.25 3.96
N LEU A 90 -3.88 -2.42 3.65
CA LEU A 90 -5.20 -2.51 3.00
C LEU A 90 -6.30 -1.95 3.92
N ARG A 91 -6.28 -2.32 5.20
CA ARG A 91 -7.23 -1.84 6.19
C ARG A 91 -7.09 -0.33 6.41
N TYR A 92 -5.87 0.18 6.55
CA TYR A 92 -5.57 1.60 6.65
C TYR A 92 -6.13 2.38 5.47
N PHE A 93 -5.88 1.91 4.24
CA PHE A 93 -6.37 2.58 3.04
C PHE A 93 -7.90 2.63 2.99
N GLN A 94 -8.56 1.50 3.27
CA GLN A 94 -10.02 1.41 3.29
C GLN A 94 -10.63 2.32 4.37
N GLY A 95 -10.07 2.27 5.58
CA GLY A 95 -10.53 3.05 6.72
C GLY A 95 -10.35 4.56 6.50
N TYR A 96 -9.18 4.98 6.05
CA TYR A 96 -8.91 6.38 5.75
C TYR A 96 -9.79 6.91 4.60
N SER A 97 -10.03 6.10 3.57
CA SER A 97 -10.94 6.46 2.46
C SER A 97 -12.37 6.76 2.95
N GLN A 98 -12.83 6.05 3.99
CA GLN A 98 -14.16 6.25 4.57
C GLN A 98 -14.19 7.44 5.54
N SER A 99 -13.26 7.49 6.49
CA SER A 99 -13.18 8.60 7.43
C SER A 99 -11.75 8.82 7.97
N PRO A 100 -11.35 10.07 8.29
CA PRO A 100 -10.02 10.34 8.83
C PRO A 100 -9.73 9.66 10.17
N ARG A 101 -10.77 9.40 10.98
CA ARG A 101 -10.66 8.78 12.31
C ARG A 101 -10.46 7.27 12.25
N GLN A 102 -10.78 6.63 11.13
CA GLN A 102 -10.70 5.17 10.95
C GLN A 102 -9.46 4.72 10.18
N ARG A 103 -8.46 5.61 10.01
CA ARG A 103 -7.18 5.29 9.39
C ARG A 103 -6.44 4.19 10.15
#